data_AF-A0A9W7KQX6-F1
#
_entry.id   AF-A0A9W7KQX6-F1
#
_cell.length_a   1.000
_cell.length_b   1.000
_cell.length_c   1.000
_cell.angle_alpha   90.00
_cell.angle_beta   90.00
_cell.angle_gamma   90.00
#
_symmetry.space_group_name_H-M   'P 1'
#
loop_
_entity.id
_entity.type
_entity.pdbx_description
1 polymer ?
#
loop_
_entity_poly.entity_id
_entity_poly.type
_entity_poly.pdbx_seq_one_letter_code
_entity_poly.pdbx_strand_id
1 'polypeptide(L)'
;MAEQDPPRLRSGRIHHRLGRPNRDLSAGPDRHILVPKTDRWGNAIIHVKFPFRVCTTCPARAHCTQAKASPRNLTFRPRAEHEALQDARRQQETEGWRRRYAARAGIEGTLAQALQLFGLRRCRYIGLAKTSLQHVLTAATLNLVRLEAWWTDRPLAKTRVSRFAVLGPSVA
;
A
#
# COMPACT_ATOMS: atom_id res chain seq x y z
N MET A 1 11.85 37.12 13.46
CA MET A 1 11.86 35.69 13.09
C MET A 1 10.58 35.44 12.31
N ALA A 2 10.68 35.39 10.98
CA ALA A 2 9.52 35.32 10.10
C ALA A 2 9.07 33.86 9.96
N GLU A 3 7.84 33.60 10.39
CA GLU A 3 7.13 32.33 10.20
C GLU A 3 6.65 32.26 8.75
N GLN A 4 7.25 31.38 7.95
CA GLN A 4 6.85 31.15 6.57
C GLN A 4 5.84 30.01 6.53
N ASP A 5 4.58 30.38 6.29
CA ASP A 5 3.47 29.48 5.99
C ASP A 5 3.77 28.64 4.73
N PRO A 6 3.57 27.31 4.73
CA PRO A 6 3.74 26.50 3.53
C PRO A 6 2.62 26.77 2.50
N PRO A 7 2.93 26.74 1.18
CA PRO A 7 1.95 27.11 0.16
C PRO A 7 0.82 26.09 0.06
N ARG A 8 -0.42 26.60 0.11
CA ARG A 8 -1.65 25.83 -0.16
C ARG A 8 -1.65 25.38 -1.63
N LEU A 9 -1.53 24.07 -1.86
CA LEU A 9 -1.72 23.48 -3.18
C LEU A 9 -3.18 23.65 -3.61
N ARG A 10 -3.43 24.65 -4.48
CA ARG A 10 -4.70 24.77 -5.19
C ARG A 10 -4.92 23.50 -6.01
N SER A 11 -6.07 22.85 -5.79
CA SER A 11 -6.63 21.81 -6.65
C SER A 11 -6.90 22.38 -8.04
N GLY A 12 -5.85 22.50 -8.85
CA GLY A 12 -5.94 22.72 -10.28
C GLY A 12 -6.32 21.41 -10.95
N ARG A 13 -7.48 21.40 -11.62
CA ARG A 13 -7.90 20.28 -12.47
C ARG A 13 -6.90 20.18 -13.64
N ILE A 14 -5.92 19.30 -13.51
CA ILE A 14 -4.92 19.06 -14.56
C ILE A 14 -5.63 18.32 -15.68
N HIS A 15 -6.06 19.07 -16.69
CA HIS A 15 -6.34 18.49 -18.00
C HIS A 15 -5.00 17.96 -18.53
N HIS A 16 -4.73 16.67 -18.31
CA HIS A 16 -3.69 15.97 -19.04
C HIS A 16 -4.09 15.99 -20.52
N ARG A 17 -3.61 17.02 -21.22
CA ARG A 17 -3.55 17.06 -22.68
C ARG A 17 -2.83 15.78 -23.08
N LEU A 18 -3.57 14.79 -23.57
CA LEU A 18 -3.05 13.57 -24.15
C LEU A 18 -2.11 14.00 -25.27
N GLY A 19 -0.82 14.07 -24.96
CA GLY A 19 0.24 14.24 -25.93
C GLY A 19 0.06 13.15 -26.98
N ARG A 20 0.11 13.56 -28.24
CA ARG A 20 0.03 12.67 -29.40
C ARG A 20 0.85 11.40 -29.14
N PRO A 21 0.32 10.20 -29.45
CA PRO A 21 1.12 8.99 -29.32
C PRO A 21 2.36 9.19 -30.19
N ASN A 22 3.53 9.04 -29.58
CA ASN A 22 4.80 9.11 -30.29
C ASN A 22 4.77 8.00 -31.36
N ARG A 23 4.44 8.38 -32.61
CA ARG A 23 4.80 7.63 -33.82
C ARG A 23 6.32 7.64 -33.78
N ASP A 24 6.89 6.50 -33.39
CA ASP A 24 8.21 5.97 -33.77
C ASP A 24 8.65 4.91 -32.75
N LEU A 25 7.94 3.78 -32.74
CA LEU A 25 8.38 2.53 -32.12
C LEU A 25 8.26 1.45 -33.19
N SER A 26 9.28 1.38 -34.05
CA SER A 26 9.40 0.41 -35.13
C SER A 26 9.25 -1.02 -34.58
N ALA A 27 8.16 -1.67 -34.99
CA ALA A 27 7.79 -3.03 -34.64
C ALA A 27 8.68 -4.03 -35.38
N GLY A 28 9.53 -4.74 -34.63
CA GLY A 28 10.19 -5.96 -35.07
C GLY A 28 9.62 -7.17 -34.30
N PRO A 29 9.65 -8.39 -34.88
CA PRO A 29 8.98 -9.57 -34.34
C PRO A 29 9.52 -10.06 -32.96
N ASP A 30 10.70 -9.59 -32.56
CA ASP A 30 11.38 -10.03 -31.32
C ASP A 30 11.33 -8.99 -30.18
N ARG A 31 10.60 -7.88 -30.33
CA ARG A 31 10.53 -6.83 -29.31
C ARG A 31 9.34 -7.00 -28.37
N HIS A 32 9.56 -6.74 -27.09
CA HIS A 32 8.50 -6.67 -26.09
C HIS A 32 7.60 -5.47 -26.35
N ILE A 33 6.28 -5.65 -26.20
CA ILE A 33 5.31 -4.58 -26.48
C ILE A 33 4.95 -3.92 -25.15
N LEU A 34 5.18 -2.61 -25.07
CA LEU A 34 4.72 -1.75 -23.97
C LEU A 34 3.32 -1.24 -24.28
N VAL A 35 2.34 -1.66 -23.49
CA VAL A 35 0.93 -1.29 -23.69
C VAL A 35 0.46 -0.44 -22.52
N PRO A 36 0.14 0.85 -22.73
CA PRO A 36 -0.56 1.65 -21.74
C PRO A 36 -1.91 1.02 -21.43
N LYS A 37 -2.22 0.83 -20.15
CA LYS A 37 -3.47 0.23 -19.69
C LYS A 37 -3.92 0.92 -18.40
N THR A 38 -5.17 0.71 -18.03
CA THR A 38 -5.71 1.10 -16.72
C THR A 38 -5.92 -0.15 -15.88
N ASP A 39 -5.54 -0.09 -14.60
CA ASP A 39 -5.82 -1.17 -13.66
C ASP A 39 -7.31 -1.18 -13.23
N ARG A 40 -7.70 -2.15 -12.40
CA ARG A 40 -9.09 -2.29 -11.92
C ARG A 40 -9.57 -1.15 -11.02
N TRP A 41 -8.66 -0.29 -10.56
CA TRP A 41 -8.92 0.82 -9.67
C TRP A 41 -8.85 2.18 -10.39
N GLY A 42 -8.64 2.19 -11.70
CA GLY A 42 -8.56 3.41 -12.50
C GLY A 42 -7.16 4.02 -12.62
N ASN A 43 -6.11 3.37 -12.11
CA ASN A 43 -4.75 3.91 -12.20
C ASN A 43 -4.09 3.55 -13.54
N ALA A 44 -3.29 4.46 -14.07
CA ALA A 44 -2.50 4.21 -15.28
C ALA A 44 -1.37 3.21 -14.98
N ILE A 45 -1.17 2.26 -15.88
CA ILE A 45 -0.11 1.24 -15.82
C ILE A 45 0.50 1.02 -17.20
N ILE A 46 1.74 0.54 -17.22
CA ILE A 46 2.44 0.10 -18.43
C ILE A 46 2.53 -1.41 -18.36
N HIS A 47 1.80 -2.10 -19.22
CA HIS A 47 1.81 -3.56 -19.30
C HIS A 47 2.78 -4.01 -20.39
N VAL A 48 3.75 -4.84 -20.03
CA VAL A 48 4.72 -5.43 -20.96
C VAL A 48 4.28 -6.83 -21.33
N LYS A 49 4.00 -7.04 -22.61
CA LYS A 49 3.72 -8.36 -23.19
C LYS A 49 4.97 -8.88 -23.89
N PHE A 50 5.43 -10.04 -23.45
CA PHE A 50 6.48 -10.76 -24.16
C PHE A 50 5.84 -11.67 -25.21
N PRO A 51 6.35 -11.69 -26.46
CA PRO A 51 5.84 -12.57 -27.50
C PRO A 51 5.89 -14.04 -27.03
N PHE A 52 4.81 -14.78 -27.29
CA PHE A 52 4.68 -16.17 -26.82
C PHE A 52 5.88 -17.01 -27.24
N ARG A 53 6.14 -17.09 -28.56
CA ARG A 53 7.19 -17.96 -29.13
C ARG A 53 8.58 -17.63 -28.58
N VAL A 54 8.91 -16.35 -28.47
CA VAL A 54 10.21 -15.88 -27.97
C VAL A 54 10.36 -16.17 -26.47
N CYS A 55 9.30 -15.99 -25.68
CA CYS A 55 9.35 -16.16 -24.24
C CYS A 55 9.29 -17.64 -23.80
N THR A 56 8.60 -18.50 -24.55
CA THR A 56 8.50 -19.92 -24.21
C THR A 56 9.75 -20.70 -24.59
N THR A 57 10.43 -20.33 -25.68
CA THR A 57 11.70 -20.95 -26.10
C THR A 57 12.93 -20.35 -25.45
N CYS A 58 12.78 -19.32 -24.59
CA CYS A 58 13.88 -18.65 -23.93
C CYS A 58 14.64 -19.61 -22.99
N PRO A 59 15.97 -19.79 -23.14
CA PRO A 59 16.74 -20.72 -22.30
C PRO A 59 16.77 -20.29 -20.82
N ALA A 60 16.67 -19.00 -20.54
CA ALA A 60 16.60 -18.47 -19.17
C ALA A 60 15.21 -18.53 -18.54
N ARG A 61 14.21 -19.13 -19.22
CA ARG A 61 12.81 -19.15 -18.77
C ARG A 61 12.64 -19.70 -17.36
N ALA A 62 13.37 -20.77 -17.03
CA ALA A 62 13.31 -21.43 -15.72
C ALA A 62 13.69 -20.49 -14.55
N HIS A 63 14.57 -19.51 -14.78
CA HIS A 63 14.94 -18.49 -13.79
C HIS A 63 14.06 -17.23 -13.87
N CYS A 64 13.29 -17.08 -14.93
CA CYS A 64 12.58 -15.85 -15.29
C CYS A 64 11.11 -15.85 -14.87
N THR A 65 10.42 -17.00 -14.93
CA THR A 65 9.01 -17.16 -14.53
C THR A 65 8.71 -18.60 -14.12
N GLN A 66 7.78 -18.77 -13.17
CA GLN A 66 7.27 -20.09 -12.76
C GLN A 66 6.09 -20.56 -13.63
N ALA A 67 5.65 -19.75 -14.60
CA ALA A 67 4.52 -20.09 -15.47
C ALA A 67 4.85 -21.26 -16.41
N LYS A 68 4.01 -22.31 -16.40
CA LYS A 68 4.22 -23.52 -17.19
C LYS A 68 4.09 -23.29 -18.71
N ALA A 69 3.05 -22.57 -19.14
CA ALA A 69 2.73 -22.40 -20.57
C ALA A 69 2.62 -20.93 -21.02
N SER A 70 2.26 -20.00 -20.13
CA SER A 70 2.03 -18.60 -20.52
C SER A 70 3.34 -17.80 -20.59
N PRO A 71 3.47 -16.82 -21.51
CA PRO A 71 4.62 -15.94 -21.56
C PRO A 71 4.67 -15.06 -20.31
N ARG A 72 5.87 -14.56 -19.99
CA ARG A 72 6.02 -13.57 -18.92
C ARG A 72 5.23 -12.33 -19.29
N ASN A 73 4.60 -11.72 -18.29
CA ASN A 73 4.00 -10.40 -18.39
C ASN A 73 4.53 -9.58 -17.21
N LEU A 74 4.80 -8.30 -17.44
CA LEU A 74 5.21 -7.37 -16.40
C LEU A 74 4.25 -6.20 -16.38
N THR A 75 4.01 -5.66 -15.19
CA THR A 75 3.22 -4.45 -15.03
C THR A 75 4.07 -3.44 -14.28
N PHE A 76 4.26 -2.29 -14.88
CA PHE A 76 4.97 -1.16 -14.30
C PHE A 76 4.01 0.00 -14.04
N ARG A 77 4.34 0.82 -13.05
CA ARG A 77 3.73 2.14 -12.90
C ARG A 77 4.35 3.10 -13.90
N PRO A 78 3.63 4.16 -14.33
CA PRO A 78 4.22 5.29 -15.02
C PRO A 78 5.43 5.85 -14.25
N ARG A 79 6.40 6.40 -14.98
CA ARG A 79 7.69 6.84 -14.42
C ARG A 79 7.52 7.78 -13.22
N ALA A 80 6.69 8.82 -13.35
CA ALA A 80 6.46 9.79 -12.28
C ALA A 80 5.91 9.14 -10.99
N GLU A 81 4.97 8.20 -11.10
CA GLU A 81 4.44 7.48 -9.95
C GLU A 81 5.48 6.52 -9.34
N HIS A 82 6.28 5.87 -10.18
CA HIS A 82 7.35 5.02 -9.72
C HIS A 82 8.38 5.82 -8.92
N GLU A 83 8.84 6.95 -9.46
CA GLU A 83 9.81 7.84 -8.81
C GLU A 83 9.25 8.36 -7.48
N ALA A 84 8.00 8.85 -7.46
CA ALA A 84 7.34 9.30 -6.23
C ALA A 84 7.26 8.19 -5.15
N LEU A 85 6.98 6.95 -5.55
CA LEU A 85 6.96 5.81 -4.64
C LEU A 85 8.36 5.48 -4.10
N GLN A 86 9.40 5.56 -4.94
CA GLN A 86 10.78 5.33 -4.51
C GLN A 86 11.28 6.44 -3.58
N ASP A 87 10.94 7.70 -3.85
CA ASP A 87 11.22 8.82 -2.95
C ASP A 87 10.55 8.62 -1.59
N ALA A 88 9.27 8.24 -1.58
CA ALA A 88 8.56 7.96 -0.34
C ALA A 88 9.22 6.82 0.45
N ARG A 89 9.71 5.76 -0.21
CA ARG A 89 10.44 4.66 0.44
C ARG A 89 11.77 5.12 1.04
N ARG A 90 12.55 5.91 0.32
CA ARG A 90 13.78 6.51 0.87
C ARG A 90 13.50 7.36 2.10
N GLN A 91 12.42 8.15 2.06
CA GLN A 91 11.99 8.94 3.22
C GLN A 91 11.60 8.07 4.41
N GLN A 92 10.97 6.91 4.18
CA GLN A 92 10.56 5.96 5.24
C GLN A 92 11.74 5.39 6.03
N GLU A 93 12.93 5.34 5.43
CA GLU A 93 14.14 4.89 6.10
C GLU A 93 14.68 5.91 7.11
N THR A 94 14.32 7.19 6.95
CA THR A 94 14.79 8.25 7.85
C THR A 94 14.19 8.14 9.25
N GLU A 95 14.99 8.45 10.28
CA GLU A 95 14.50 8.45 11.65
C GLU A 95 13.38 9.46 11.88
N GLY A 96 13.45 10.64 11.25
CA GLY A 96 12.42 11.65 11.35
C GLY A 96 11.08 11.16 10.82
N TRP A 97 11.08 10.35 9.77
CA TRP A 97 9.86 9.69 9.29
C TRP A 97 9.39 8.62 10.28
N ARG A 98 10.30 7.74 10.75
CA ARG A 98 9.97 6.68 11.73
C ARG A 98 9.35 7.24 13.01
N ARG A 99 9.91 8.32 13.58
CA ARG A 99 9.38 9.00 14.76
C ARG A 99 7.96 9.53 14.53
N ARG A 100 7.71 10.20 13.40
CA ARG A 100 6.36 10.68 13.04
C ARG A 100 5.39 9.51 12.82
N TYR A 101 5.83 8.44 12.18
CA TYR A 101 4.99 7.29 11.88
C TYR A 101 4.72 6.41 13.11
N ALA A 102 5.59 6.41 14.12
CA ALA A 102 5.41 5.66 15.36
C ALA A 102 4.09 6.00 16.07
N ALA A 103 3.65 7.26 16.02
CA ALA A 103 2.35 7.68 16.55
C ALA A 103 1.17 6.93 15.90
N ARG A 104 1.32 6.48 14.65
CA ARG A 104 0.30 5.73 13.90
C ARG A 104 0.42 4.22 14.05
N ALA A 105 1.59 3.70 14.46
CA ALA A 105 1.87 2.26 14.50
C ALA A 105 0.89 1.47 15.38
N GLY A 106 0.23 2.12 16.35
CA GLY A 106 -0.76 1.49 17.24
C GLY A 106 -2.15 1.23 16.65
N ILE A 107 -2.46 1.67 15.42
CA ILE A 107 -3.83 1.58 14.89
C ILE A 107 -4.30 0.14 14.65
N GLU A 108 -3.41 -0.75 14.21
CA GLU A 108 -3.75 -2.16 13.95
C GLU A 108 -4.08 -2.89 15.25
N GLY A 109 -3.28 -2.67 16.31
CA GLY A 109 -3.57 -3.20 17.65
C GLY A 109 -4.88 -2.67 18.22
N THR A 110 -5.18 -1.39 17.96
CA THR A 110 -6.46 -0.76 18.33
C THR A 110 -7.65 -1.39 17.62
N LEU A 111 -7.53 -1.59 16.32
CA LEU A 111 -8.57 -2.24 15.54
C LEU A 111 -8.75 -3.71 15.95
N ALA A 112 -7.66 -4.42 16.21
CA ALA A 112 -7.70 -5.80 16.71
C ALA A 112 -8.44 -5.87 18.06
N GLN A 113 -8.12 -4.97 19.00
CA GLN A 113 -8.81 -4.89 20.30
C GLN A 113 -10.32 -4.63 20.12
N ALA A 114 -10.68 -3.68 19.24
CA ALA A 114 -12.08 -3.37 18.95
C ALA A 114 -12.85 -4.55 18.33
N LEU A 115 -12.19 -5.29 17.44
CA LEU A 115 -12.75 -6.47 16.79
C LEU A 115 -12.97 -7.63 17.77
N GLN A 116 -11.97 -7.89 18.62
CA GLN A 116 -11.97 -9.04 19.53
C GLN A 116 -12.85 -8.83 20.76
N LEU A 117 -12.84 -7.62 21.36
CA LEU A 117 -13.56 -7.34 22.61
C LEU A 117 -14.97 -6.80 22.38
N PHE A 118 -15.19 -6.02 21.33
CA PHE A 118 -16.45 -5.27 21.15
C PHE A 118 -17.22 -5.65 19.89
N GLY A 119 -16.73 -6.63 19.12
CA GLY A 119 -17.46 -7.18 17.98
C GLY A 119 -17.71 -6.16 16.85
N LEU A 120 -16.74 -5.25 16.60
CA LEU A 120 -16.87 -4.12 15.67
C LEU A 120 -17.39 -4.49 14.25
N ARG A 121 -17.25 -5.74 13.79
CA ARG A 121 -17.76 -6.20 12.49
C ARG A 121 -19.26 -6.50 12.46
N ARG A 122 -19.94 -6.53 13.61
CA ARG A 122 -21.36 -6.89 13.71
C ARG A 122 -22.14 -5.76 14.35
N CYS A 123 -23.14 -5.26 13.64
CA CYS A 123 -24.10 -4.31 14.18
C CYS A 123 -25.42 -5.02 14.47
N ARG A 124 -25.98 -4.80 15.67
CA ARG A 124 -27.28 -5.40 16.05
C ARG A 124 -28.43 -4.78 15.26
N TYR A 125 -28.30 -3.50 14.93
CA TYR A 125 -29.34 -2.71 14.28
C TYR A 125 -28.98 -2.40 12.83
N ILE A 126 -30.02 -2.32 11.99
CA ILE A 126 -29.91 -2.02 10.56
C ILE A 126 -30.09 -0.50 10.34
N GLY A 127 -29.25 0.07 9.47
CA GLY A 127 -29.30 1.46 9.04
C GLY A 127 -28.07 2.28 9.46
N LEU A 128 -27.57 3.13 8.55
CA LEU A 128 -26.29 3.86 8.72
C LEU A 128 -26.24 4.71 9.99
N ALA A 129 -27.32 5.37 10.36
CA ALA A 129 -27.37 6.19 11.59
C ALA A 129 -27.16 5.34 12.85
N LYS A 130 -27.82 4.18 12.94
CA LYS A 130 -27.72 3.27 14.09
C LYS A 130 -26.35 2.59 14.14
N THR A 131 -25.82 2.18 12.98
CA THR A 131 -24.46 1.66 12.85
C THR A 131 -23.41 2.69 13.28
N SER A 132 -23.56 3.94 12.85
CA SER A 132 -22.68 5.05 13.25
C SER A 132 -22.67 5.23 14.77
N LEU A 133 -23.86 5.30 15.39
CA LEU A 133 -23.98 5.40 16.85
C LEU A 133 -23.29 4.23 17.56
N GLN A 134 -23.51 2.99 17.10
CA GLN A 134 -22.86 1.81 17.69
C GLN A 134 -21.33 1.91 17.60
N HIS A 135 -20.78 2.36 16.48
CA HIS A 135 -19.33 2.53 16.33
C HIS A 135 -18.77 3.64 17.22
N VAL A 136 -19.47 4.77 17.36
CA VAL A 136 -19.08 5.85 18.28
C VAL A 136 -19.03 5.34 19.72
N LEU A 137 -20.08 4.63 20.16
CA LEU A 137 -20.13 4.03 21.49
C LEU A 137 -19.02 2.98 21.68
N THR A 138 -18.75 2.15 20.68
CA THR A 138 -17.66 1.16 20.72
C THR A 138 -16.30 1.84 20.87
N ALA A 139 -16.06 2.93 20.14
CA ALA A 139 -14.83 3.71 20.25
C ALA A 139 -14.69 4.36 21.64
N ALA A 140 -15.77 4.90 22.19
CA ALA A 140 -15.78 5.45 23.55
C ALA A 140 -15.44 4.36 24.59
N THR A 141 -16.08 3.19 24.53
CA THR A 141 -15.80 2.07 25.43
C THR A 141 -14.35 1.58 25.31
N LEU A 142 -13.81 1.51 24.09
CA LEU A 142 -12.41 1.16 23.86
C LEU A 142 -11.44 2.15 24.54
N ASN A 143 -11.73 3.45 24.47
CA ASN A 143 -10.94 4.46 25.16
C ASN A 143 -11.02 4.30 26.69
N LEU A 144 -12.20 4.02 27.24
CA LEU A 144 -12.37 3.77 28.68
C LEU A 144 -11.59 2.55 29.16
N VAL A 145 -11.64 1.44 28.44
CA VAL A 145 -10.87 0.23 28.77
C VAL A 145 -9.36 0.50 28.70
N ARG A 146 -8.91 1.34 27.78
CA ARG A 146 -7.49 1.74 27.68
C ARG A 146 -7.06 2.65 28.82
N LEU A 147 -7.91 3.59 29.22
CA LEU A 147 -7.66 4.44 30.38
C LEU A 147 -7.58 3.61 31.65
N GLU A 148 -8.48 2.64 31.85
CA GLU A 148 -8.41 1.72 32.99
C GLU A 148 -7.13 0.88 32.98
N ALA A 149 -6.74 0.34 31.82
CA ALA A 149 -5.51 -0.41 31.69
C ALA A 149 -4.28 0.45 32.02
N TRP A 150 -4.27 1.71 31.58
CA TRP A 150 -3.20 2.65 31.91
C TRP A 150 -3.16 2.99 33.40
N TRP A 151 -4.31 3.26 34.01
CA TRP A 151 -4.41 3.58 35.44
C TRP A 151 -4.00 2.42 36.35
N THR A 152 -4.17 1.19 35.89
CA THR A 152 -3.85 -0.03 36.64
C THR A 152 -2.50 -0.65 36.26
N ASP A 153 -1.67 0.08 35.51
CA ASP A 153 -0.37 -0.39 34.97
C ASP A 153 -0.46 -1.75 34.24
N ARG A 154 -1.62 -2.05 33.64
CA ARG A 154 -1.79 -3.24 32.82
C ARG A 154 -1.08 -3.05 31.49
N PRO A 155 -0.05 -3.87 31.17
CA PRO A 155 0.71 -3.68 29.95
C PRO A 155 -0.16 -3.96 28.72
N LEU A 156 0.02 -3.13 27.68
CA LEU A 156 -0.56 -3.40 26.37
C LEU A 156 -0.07 -4.77 25.87
N ALA A 157 -0.95 -5.50 25.18
CA ALA A 157 -0.61 -6.80 24.61
C ALA A 157 0.65 -6.70 23.75
N LYS A 158 1.66 -7.52 24.05
CA LYS A 158 2.90 -7.57 23.28
C LYS A 158 2.61 -8.06 21.87
N THR A 159 3.21 -7.41 20.86
CA THR A 159 3.15 -7.88 19.48
C THR A 159 3.65 -9.32 19.44
N ARG A 160 2.82 -10.23 18.91
CA ARG A 160 3.21 -11.63 18.74
C ARG A 160 4.37 -11.69 17.74
N VAL A 161 5.52 -12.17 18.20
CA VAL A 161 6.65 -12.48 17.33
C VAL A 161 6.37 -13.82 16.64
N SER A 162 6.36 -13.86 15.31
CA SER A 162 6.17 -15.11 14.56
C SER A 162 7.40 -16.01 14.71
N ARG A 163 7.25 -17.33 14.60
CA ARG A 163 8.39 -18.28 14.60
C ARG A 163 9.44 -17.93 13.54
N PHE A 164 9.03 -17.36 12.41
CA PHE A 164 9.93 -16.94 11.35
C PHE A 164 10.75 -15.69 11.73
N ALA A 165 10.15 -14.74 12.45
CA ALA A 165 10.86 -13.55 12.91
C ALA A 165 11.98 -13.88 13.92
N VAL A 166 11.86 -15.00 14.65
CA VAL A 166 12.91 -15.52 15.53
C VAL A 166 14.15 -16.00 14.75
N LEU A 167 14.01 -16.33 13.47
CA LEU A 167 15.11 -16.78 12.61
C LEU A 167 15.83 -15.62 11.90
N GLY A 168 15.42 -14.37 12.16
CA GLY A 168 16.09 -13.20 11.60
C GLY A 168 17.52 -13.07 12.13
N PRO A 169 18.43 -12.42 11.37
CA PRO A 169 19.81 -12.25 11.81
C PRO A 169 19.85 -11.54 13.17
N SER A 170 20.51 -12.14 14.15
CA SER A 170 20.90 -11.43 15.36
C SER A 170 21.85 -10.32 14.92
N VAL A 171 21.41 -9.07 15.03
CA VAL A 171 22.31 -7.93 14.87
C VAL A 171 23.31 -8.04 16.03
N ALA A 172 24.53 -8.50 15.71
CA ALA A 172 25.68 -8.49 16.59
C ALA A 172 26.34 -7.11 16.57
#